data_AF-X6MZ54-F1
#
_entry.id   AF-X6MZ54-F1
#
_cell.length_a   1.000
_cell.length_b   1.000
_cell.length_c   1.000
_cell.angle_alpha   90.00
_cell.angle_beta   90.00
_cell.angle_gamma   90.00
#
_symmetry.space_group_name_H-M   'P 1'
#
loop_
_entity.id
_entity.type
_entity.pdbx_description
1 polymer ?
#
loop_
_entity_poly.entity_id
_entity_poly.type
_entity_poly.pdbx_seq_one_letter_code
_entity_poly.pdbx_strand_id
1 'polypeptide(L)'
;MLYGMPPFQGDAQLKMYEKILTSPVEFRERPKVSAKAQDTITSLLKKQPCKRLGYGKNGTRNVKRHAWFHVEYSLYAIFFSSSDECLNVNWTAMAAQKLQAPYVPSLENNKDTKHFEHFHVEDIEEALIDDPNGDIYRWCENF
;
A
#
# COMPACT_ATOMS: atom_id res chain seq x y z
N MET A 1 2.47 -6.91 1.79
CA MET A 1 3.90 -6.55 1.85
C MET A 1 4.61 -7.35 2.93
N LEU A 2 4.65 -6.92 4.20
CA LEU A 2 5.49 -7.55 5.25
C LEU A 2 5.25 -9.05 5.49
N TYR A 3 3.99 -9.49 5.53
CA TYR A 3 3.63 -10.90 5.75
C TYR A 3 3.06 -11.59 4.50
N GLY A 4 2.99 -10.88 3.36
CA GLY A 4 2.33 -11.39 2.15
C GLY A 4 0.80 -11.58 2.23
N MET A 5 0.19 -11.40 3.40
CA MET A 5 -1.26 -11.61 3.63
C MET A 5 -1.90 -10.41 4.32
N PRO A 6 -3.21 -10.18 4.13
CA PRO A 6 -3.95 -9.14 4.85
C PRO A 6 -4.15 -9.48 6.33
N PRO A 7 -4.26 -8.48 7.22
CA PRO A 7 -4.33 -8.70 8.67
C PRO A 7 -5.67 -9.28 9.16
N PHE A 8 -6.75 -9.12 8.39
CA PHE A 8 -8.06 -9.65 8.71
C PHE A 8 -8.52 -10.58 7.58
N GLN A 9 -8.60 -11.87 7.86
CA GLN A 9 -9.05 -12.91 6.94
C GLN A 9 -10.15 -13.74 7.59
N GLY A 10 -11.14 -14.16 6.81
CA GLY A 10 -12.17 -15.08 7.27
C GLY A 10 -12.57 -16.01 6.14
N ASP A 11 -12.98 -17.23 6.48
CA ASP A 11 -13.44 -18.23 5.50
C ASP A 11 -14.66 -17.73 4.72
N ALA A 12 -15.50 -16.95 5.40
CA ALA A 12 -16.63 -16.24 4.81
C ALA A 12 -16.43 -14.73 4.96
N GLN A 13 -16.95 -13.99 3.98
CA GLN A 13 -16.85 -12.53 3.92
C GLN A 13 -17.42 -11.84 5.18
N LEU A 14 -18.52 -12.36 5.72
CA LEU A 14 -19.10 -11.86 6.97
C LEU A 14 -18.14 -11.99 8.16
N LYS A 15 -17.45 -13.13 8.31
CA LYS A 15 -16.44 -13.32 9.37
C LYS A 15 -15.27 -12.36 9.20
N MET A 16 -14.86 -12.08 7.96
CA MET A 16 -13.82 -11.08 7.69
C MET A 16 -14.27 -9.68 8.16
N TYR A 17 -15.53 -9.30 7.90
CA TYR A 17 -16.09 -8.02 8.38
C TYR A 17 -16.16 -7.94 9.90
N GLU A 18 -16.60 -9.01 10.56
CA GLU A 18 -16.61 -9.09 12.02
C GLU A 18 -15.20 -8.88 12.59
N LYS A 19 -14.17 -9.49 11.99
CA LYS A 19 -12.76 -9.28 12.37
C LYS A 19 -12.29 -7.85 12.13
N ILE A 20 -12.66 -7.24 11.01
CA ILE A 20 -12.33 -5.83 10.72
C ILE A 20 -12.95 -4.91 11.79
N LEU A 21 -14.14 -5.21 12.30
CA LEU A 21 -14.80 -4.40 13.31
C LEU A 21 -14.22 -4.62 14.72
N THR A 22 -13.97 -5.88 15.08
CA THR A 22 -13.76 -6.27 16.50
C THR A 22 -12.34 -6.74 16.81
N SER A 23 -11.72 -7.52 15.93
CA SER A 23 -10.45 -8.17 16.24
C SER A 23 -9.27 -7.18 16.31
N PRO A 24 -8.34 -7.35 17.26
CA PRO A 24 -7.08 -6.62 17.24
C PRO A 24 -6.23 -7.05 16.03
N VAL A 25 -5.21 -6.24 15.71
CA VAL A 25 -4.23 -6.62 14.69
C VAL A 25 -3.26 -7.61 15.33
N GLU A 26 -3.12 -8.78 14.72
CA GLU A 26 -2.18 -9.82 15.17
C GLU A 26 -0.92 -9.81 14.31
N PHE A 27 0.23 -9.95 14.96
CA PHE A 27 1.54 -10.05 14.31
C PHE A 27 2.07 -11.47 14.47
N ARG A 28 2.42 -12.11 13.35
CA ARG A 28 2.97 -13.48 13.37
C ARG A 28 4.40 -13.45 13.91
N GLU A 29 4.85 -14.55 14.49
CA GLU A 29 6.24 -14.64 14.98
C GLU A 29 7.28 -14.59 13.86
N ARG A 30 6.89 -14.99 12.64
CA ARG A 30 7.75 -15.04 11.46
C ARG A 30 7.05 -14.53 10.19
N PRO A 31 7.71 -13.67 9.39
CA PRO A 31 8.95 -12.92 9.68
C PRO A 31 8.80 -11.98 10.88
N LYS A 32 9.87 -11.77 11.64
CA LYS A 32 9.87 -10.78 12.74
C LYS A 32 9.77 -9.39 12.14
N VAL A 33 8.80 -8.62 12.61
CA VAL A 33 8.60 -7.22 12.22
C VAL A 33 9.02 -6.31 13.36
N SER A 34 9.74 -5.24 13.06
CA SER A 34 10.22 -4.29 14.07
C SER A 34 9.07 -3.70 14.91
N ALA A 35 9.34 -3.35 16.17
CA ALA A 35 8.35 -2.73 17.05
C ALA A 35 7.78 -1.41 16.46
N LYS A 36 8.64 -0.61 15.80
CA LYS A 36 8.25 0.65 15.14
C LYS A 36 7.25 0.40 13.99
N ALA A 37 7.43 -0.67 13.21
CA ALA A 37 6.50 -1.05 12.16
C ALA A 37 5.17 -1.55 12.72
N GLN A 38 5.20 -2.39 13.75
CA GLN A 38 3.98 -2.88 14.42
C GLN A 38 3.16 -1.73 15.01
N ASP A 39 3.81 -0.75 15.62
CA ASP A 39 3.17 0.45 16.16
C ASP A 39 2.52 1.31 15.06
N THR A 40 3.21 1.48 13.93
CA THR A 40 2.66 2.19 12.76
C THR A 40 1.37 1.53 12.27
N ILE A 41 1.40 0.19 12.09
CA ILE A 41 0.26 -0.59 11.60
C ILE A 41 -0.91 -0.51 12.58
N THR A 42 -0.63 -0.71 13.87
CA THR A 42 -1.66 -0.67 14.93
C THR A 42 -2.29 0.72 15.06
N SER A 43 -1.49 1.78 14.89
CA SER A 43 -1.95 3.17 14.96
C SER A 43 -2.75 3.58 13.73
N LEU A 44 -2.45 3.06 12.55
CA LEU A 44 -3.26 3.25 11.34
C LEU A 44 -4.59 2.47 11.41
N LEU A 45 -4.56 1.24 11.95
CA LEU A 45 -5.71 0.34 12.03
C LEU A 45 -6.54 0.49 13.32
N LYS A 46 -6.45 1.63 14.01
CA LYS A 46 -7.35 1.93 15.13
C LYS A 46 -8.81 1.90 14.67
N LYS A 47 -9.65 1.17 15.41
CA LYS A 47 -11.07 1.01 15.06
C LYS A 47 -11.79 2.36 14.99
N GLN A 48 -11.56 3.20 16.01
CA GLN A 48 -12.07 4.57 16.07
C GLN A 48 -11.34 5.47 15.07
N PRO A 49 -12.02 6.02 14.03
CA PRO A 49 -11.37 6.78 12.97
C PRO A 49 -10.63 8.02 13.48
N CYS A 50 -11.18 8.71 14.48
CA CYS A 50 -10.58 9.91 15.07
C CYS A 50 -9.27 9.65 15.84
N LYS A 51 -8.97 8.38 16.16
CA LYS A 51 -7.72 7.98 16.83
C LYS A 51 -6.69 7.42 15.86
N ARG A 52 -7.00 7.32 14.56
CA ARG A 52 -6.07 6.79 13.57
C ARG A 52 -4.91 7.75 13.37
N LEU A 53 -3.71 7.20 13.21
CA LEU A 53 -2.56 7.96 12.76
C LEU A 53 -2.89 8.61 11.41
N GLY A 54 -2.69 9.92 11.29
CA GLY A 54 -3.09 10.67 10.11
C GLY A 54 -4.43 11.41 10.25
N TYR A 55 -5.20 11.19 11.32
CA TYR A 55 -6.36 12.01 11.64
C TYR A 55 -5.95 13.34 12.35
N GLY A 56 -6.79 14.36 12.22
CA GLY A 56 -6.65 15.65 12.88
C GLY A 56 -5.85 16.69 12.09
N LYS A 57 -5.56 17.83 12.72
CA LYS A 57 -5.00 19.04 12.07
C LYS A 57 -3.67 18.80 11.34
N ASN A 58 -2.84 17.92 11.86
CA ASN A 58 -1.53 17.62 11.27
C ASN A 58 -1.60 16.58 10.14
N GLY A 59 -2.73 15.88 9.99
CA GLY A 59 -2.97 14.95 8.90
C GLY A 59 -1.81 13.97 8.66
N THR A 60 -1.43 13.86 7.38
CA THR A 60 -0.33 13.00 6.90
C THR A 60 1.04 13.37 7.46
N ARG A 61 1.24 14.58 8.02
CA ARG A 61 2.50 14.96 8.66
C ARG A 61 2.81 14.08 9.88
N ASN A 62 1.78 13.64 10.61
CA ASN A 62 1.96 12.72 11.72
C ASN A 62 2.45 11.33 11.24
N VAL A 63 1.96 10.87 10.09
CA VAL A 63 2.42 9.62 9.47
C VAL A 63 3.89 9.75 9.05
N LYS A 64 4.26 10.82 8.34
CA LYS A 64 5.64 11.05 7.88
C LYS A 64 6.67 11.18 9.00
N ARG A 65 6.25 11.69 10.17
CA ARG A 65 7.11 11.86 11.36
C ARG A 65 7.21 10.60 12.22
N HIS A 66 6.46 9.55 11.93
CA HIS A 66 6.48 8.33 12.72
C HIS A 66 7.86 7.70 12.73
N ALA A 67 8.27 7.12 13.86
CA ALA A 67 9.62 6.56 14.06
C ALA A 67 9.99 5.48 13.03
N TRP A 68 8.99 4.81 12.44
CA TRP A 68 9.18 3.82 11.38
C TRP A 68 9.71 4.41 10.06
N PHE A 69 9.31 5.66 9.76
CA PHE A 69 9.75 6.40 8.57
C PHE A 69 10.81 7.45 8.88
N HIS A 70 11.14 7.63 10.16
CA HIS A 70 12.02 8.70 10.61
C HIS A 70 13.48 8.33 10.36
N VAL A 71 14.21 9.31 9.83
CA VAL A 71 15.65 9.27 9.66
C VAL A 71 16.30 9.54 11.01
N GLU A 72 16.80 8.52 11.70
CA GLU A 72 17.71 8.78 12.82
C GLU A 72 19.05 9.25 12.24
N TYR A 73 19.23 10.58 12.17
CA TYR A 73 20.56 11.19 12.06
C TYR A 73 21.29 11.03 13.41
N SER A 74 21.54 9.79 13.82
CA SER A 74 22.50 9.52 14.89
C SER A 74 23.86 9.42 14.24
N LEU A 75 24.81 10.26 14.66
CA LEU A 75 26.22 10.19 14.22
C LEU A 75 26.83 8.79 14.46
N TYR A 76 26.21 7.96 15.30
CA TYR A 76 26.62 6.58 15.56
C TYR A 76 26.09 5.56 14.53
N ALA A 77 24.97 5.84 13.85
CA ALA A 77 24.37 4.95 12.85
C ALA A 77 25.17 4.86 11.53
N ILE A 78 26.13 5.77 11.34
CA ILE A 78 27.05 5.76 10.20
C ILE A 78 28.06 4.60 10.31
N PHE A 79 28.30 4.08 11.52
CA PHE A 79 29.35 3.09 11.79
C PHE A 79 28.86 1.76 12.37
N PHE A 80 27.66 1.70 12.96
CA PHE A 80 27.06 0.46 13.45
C PHE A 80 25.71 0.21 12.78
N SER A 81 25.73 -0.52 11.67
CA SER A 81 24.54 -1.14 11.08
C SER A 81 24.10 -2.30 11.98
N SER A 82 23.33 -1.99 13.03
CA SER A 82 22.60 -3.04 13.76
C SER A 82 21.36 -3.42 12.96
N SER A 83 21.08 -4.72 12.90
CA SER A 83 20.03 -5.43 12.16
C SER A 83 18.56 -4.99 12.34
N ASP A 84 18.29 -3.83 12.95
CA ASP A 84 16.94 -3.25 13.03
C ASP A 84 16.69 -2.33 11.83
N GLU A 85 16.11 -2.90 10.77
CA GLU A 85 15.70 -2.24 9.52
C GLU A 85 14.65 -1.13 9.76
N CYS A 86 15.06 0.03 10.26
CA CYS A 86 14.23 1.23 10.23
C CYS A 86 14.32 1.87 8.84
N LEU A 87 13.17 2.17 8.21
CA LEU A 87 13.11 2.76 6.88
C LEU A 87 13.51 4.25 6.98
N ASN A 88 14.73 4.57 6.56
CA ASN A 88 15.23 5.94 6.49
C ASN A 88 14.63 6.64 5.25
N VAL A 89 13.41 7.18 5.39
CA VAL A 89 12.70 7.81 4.25
C VAL A 89 12.98 9.30 4.17
N ASN A 90 13.81 9.69 3.21
CA ASN A 90 13.94 11.08 2.81
C ASN A 90 12.76 11.50 1.91
N TRP A 91 11.75 12.11 2.51
CA TRP A 91 10.53 12.54 1.82
C TRP A 91 10.75 13.58 0.72
N THR A 92 11.76 14.46 0.84
CA THR A 92 12.04 15.47 -0.20
C THR A 92 12.74 14.83 -1.40
N ALA A 93 13.69 13.93 -1.16
CA ALA A 93 14.31 13.14 -2.21
C ALA A 93 13.30 12.21 -2.91
N MET A 94 12.36 11.62 -2.17
CA MET A 94 11.28 10.82 -2.73
C MET A 94 10.41 11.63 -3.69
N ALA A 95 9.98 12.82 -3.25
CA ALA A 95 9.15 13.72 -4.07
C ALA A 95 9.90 14.21 -5.32
N ALA A 96 11.22 14.40 -5.22
CA ALA A 96 12.08 14.74 -6.35
C ALA A 96 12.47 13.54 -7.23
N GLN A 97 11.95 12.33 -6.95
CA GLN A 97 12.30 11.08 -7.64
C GLN A 97 13.80 10.74 -7.62
N LYS A 98 14.50 11.17 -6.56
CA LYS A 98 15.94 10.95 -6.37
C LYS A 98 16.28 9.74 -5.49
N LEU A 99 15.28 9.14 -4.84
CA LEU A 99 15.50 7.90 -4.08
C LEU A 99 15.65 6.71 -5.02
N GLN A 100 16.64 5.87 -4.74
CA GLN A 100 16.78 4.59 -5.43
C GLN A 100 15.63 3.66 -5.01
N ALA A 101 14.92 3.11 -5.98
CA ALA A 101 13.89 2.12 -5.73
C ALA A 101 14.52 0.81 -5.22
N PRO A 102 13.89 0.12 -4.26
CA PRO A 102 14.39 -1.18 -3.78
C PRO A 102 14.32 -2.27 -4.85
N TYR A 103 13.46 -2.09 -5.86
CA TYR A 103 13.32 -2.99 -7.00
C TYR A 103 13.13 -2.17 -8.28
N VAL A 104 13.93 -2.49 -9.29
CA VAL A 104 13.86 -1.89 -10.63
C VAL A 104 13.66 -3.03 -11.64
N PRO A 105 12.49 -3.14 -12.30
CA PRO A 105 12.24 -4.17 -13.30
C PRO A 105 13.08 -3.92 -14.56
N SER A 106 13.54 -4.98 -15.22
CA SER A 106 14.34 -4.88 -16.44
C SER A 106 13.42 -4.77 -17.67
N LEU A 107 13.42 -3.62 -18.33
CA LEU A 107 12.59 -3.40 -19.52
C LEU A 107 13.43 -3.54 -20.79
N GLU A 108 12.90 -4.26 -21.77
CA GLU A 108 13.56 -4.39 -23.07
C GLU A 108 13.19 -3.25 -24.02
N ASN A 109 11.91 -2.89 -24.05
CA ASN A 109 11.37 -1.83 -24.90
C ASN A 109 10.01 -1.36 -24.38
N ASN A 110 9.40 -0.40 -25.08
CA ASN A 110 8.10 0.19 -24.71
C ASN A 110 6.88 -0.73 -24.92
N LYS A 111 7.07 -1.94 -25.47
CA LYS A 111 6.04 -2.97 -25.67
C LYS A 111 6.27 -4.21 -24.80
N ASP A 112 7.23 -4.17 -23.87
CA ASP A 112 7.55 -5.29 -22.99
C ASP A 112 6.42 -5.54 -21.97
N THR A 113 5.73 -6.68 -22.12
CA THR A 113 4.61 -7.10 -21.25
C THR A 113 4.99 -8.21 -20.26
N LYS A 114 6.27 -8.60 -20.14
CA LYS A 114 6.67 -9.80 -19.37
C LYS A 114 6.42 -9.73 -17.86
N HIS A 115 6.21 -8.53 -17.32
CA HIS A 115 5.88 -8.31 -15.91
C HIS A 115 4.38 -8.37 -15.61
N PHE A 116 3.55 -8.68 -16.62
CA PHE A 116 2.11 -8.87 -16.50
C PHE A 116 1.75 -10.35 -16.68
N GLU A 117 0.64 -10.73 -16.05
CA GLU A 117 0.04 -12.04 -16.29
C GLU A 117 -0.51 -12.10 -17.73
N HIS A 118 -0.34 -13.26 -18.37
CA HIS A 118 -0.85 -13.48 -19.72
C HIS A 118 -2.30 -13.93 -19.63
N PHE A 119 -3.21 -13.11 -20.12
CA PHE A 119 -4.62 -13.42 -20.19
C PHE A 119 -4.97 -13.92 -21.58
N HIS A 120 -5.78 -14.98 -21.64
CA HIS A 120 -6.41 -15.37 -22.89
C HIS A 120 -7.52 -14.36 -23.17
N VAL A 121 -7.37 -13.61 -24.26
CA VAL A 121 -8.44 -12.75 -24.76
C VAL A 121 -9.28 -13.60 -25.68
N GLU A 122 -10.49 -13.91 -25.26
CA GLU A 122 -11.50 -14.39 -26.20
C GLU A 122 -11.90 -13.19 -27.06
N ASP A 123 -11.97 -13.40 -28.38
CA ASP A 123 -12.49 -12.39 -29.29
C ASP A 123 -13.98 -12.20 -28.98
N ILE A 124 -14.28 -11.21 -28.14
CA ILE A 124 -15.66 -10.80 -27.89
C ILE A 124 -16.07 -10.02 -29.14
N GLU A 125 -16.82 -10.67 -30.03
CA GLU A 125 -17.61 -9.95 -31.03
C GLU A 125 -18.67 -9.15 -30.25
N GLU A 126 -18.37 -7.89 -29.94
CA GLU A 126 -19.36 -6.98 -29.38
C GLU A 126 -20.50 -6.82 -30.39
N ALA A 127 -21.66 -7.37 -30.04
CA ALA A 127 -22.86 -7.18 -30.83
C ALA A 127 -23.16 -5.68 -30.90
N LEU A 128 -23.37 -5.16 -32.12
CA LEU A 128 -23.80 -3.79 -32.32
C LEU A 128 -25.15 -3.62 -31.61
N ILE A 129 -25.16 -2.79 -30.56
CA ILE A 129 -26.39 -2.45 -29.84
C ILE A 129 -27.05 -1.30 -30.60
N ASP A 130 -28.29 -1.51 -31.03
CA ASP A 130 -29.10 -0.42 -31.61
C ASP A 130 -29.36 0.63 -30.52
N ASP A 131 -28.77 1.82 -30.67
CA ASP A 131 -29.00 2.99 -29.81
C ASP A 131 -29.76 4.09 -30.57
N PRO A 132 -31.06 3.92 -30.82
CA PRO A 132 -31.85 4.88 -31.61
C PRO A 132 -31.97 6.27 -30.96
N ASN A 133 -31.73 6.38 -29.65
CA ASN A 133 -31.85 7.64 -28.90
C ASN A 133 -30.49 8.25 -28.51
N GLY A 134 -29.38 7.52 -28.67
CA GLY A 134 -28.04 7.98 -28.29
C GLY A 134 -27.79 8.05 -26.78
N ASP A 135 -28.63 7.39 -25.97
CA ASP A 135 -28.59 7.52 -24.51
C ASP A 135 -27.68 6.47 -23.84
N ILE A 136 -27.34 5.37 -24.53
CA ILE A 136 -26.65 4.20 -23.94
C ILE A 136 -25.23 4.57 -23.47
N TYR A 137 -24.56 5.46 -24.20
CA TYR A 137 -23.19 5.91 -23.89
C TYR A 137 -23.12 7.36 -23.43
N ARG A 138 -24.26 7.96 -23.07
CA ARG A 138 -24.32 9.36 -22.66
C ARG A 138 -23.48 9.67 -21.41
N TRP A 139 -23.30 8.67 -20.55
CA TRP A 139 -22.46 8.77 -19.34
C TRP A 139 -20.97 8.96 -19.66
N CYS A 140 -20.51 8.63 -20.88
CA CYS A 140 -19.13 8.77 -21.31
C CYS A 140 -18.87 9.91 -22.31
N GLU A 141 -19.82 10.82 -22.55
CA GLU A 141 -19.66 11.94 -23.50
C GLU A 141 -18.54 12.94 -23.14
N ASN A 142 -18.11 12.97 -21.87
CA ASN A 142 -17.07 13.88 -21.38
C ASN A 142 -15.74 13.16 -21.06
N PHE A 143 -15.58 11.89 -21.49
CA PHE A 143 -14.35 11.12 -21.30
C PHE A 143 -13.36 11.32 -22.45
#